data_AF-A0A1V5YN20-F1
#
_entry.id   AF-A0A1V5YN20-F1
#
_cell.length_a   1.000
_cell.length_b   1.000
_cell.length_c   1.000
_cell.angle_alpha   90.00
_cell.angle_beta   90.00
_cell.angle_gamma   90.00
#
_symmetry.space_group_name_H-M   'P 1'
#
loop_
_entity.id
_entity.type
_entity.pdbx_description
1 polymer ?
#
loop_
_entity_poly.entity_id
_entity_poly.type
_entity_poly.pdbx_seq_one_letter_code
_entity_poly.pdbx_strand_id
1 'polypeptide(L)' 'MKILKTLLRYLGPIILLIGAALLVVYYFQATAENTLLIVSAALMVVGVIAHVVINKFME' A
#
# COMPACT_ATOMS: atom_id res chain seq x y z
N MET A 1 -7.83 9.00 -21.16
CA MET A 1 -8.00 9.61 -19.83
C MET A 1 -8.85 8.81 -18.83
N LYS A 2 -9.90 8.06 -19.22
CA LYS A 2 -10.74 7.29 -18.27
C LYS A 2 -9.98 6.20 -17.48
N ILE A 3 -9.06 5.50 -18.12
CA ILE A 3 -8.25 4.43 -17.49
C ILE A 3 -7.34 5.00 -16.39
N LEU A 4 -6.65 6.11 -16.65
CA LEU A 4 -5.75 6.73 -15.68
C LEU A 4 -6.50 7.23 -14.44
N LYS A 5 -7.67 7.84 -14.61
CA LYS A 5 -8.55 8.21 -13.48
C LYS A 5 -8.95 6.98 -12.66
N THR A 6 -9.27 5.87 -13.33
CA THR A 6 -9.65 4.63 -12.64
C THR A 6 -8.48 4.07 -11.84
N LEU A 7 -7.27 4.05 -12.41
CA LEU A 7 -6.07 3.62 -11.71
C LEU A 7 -5.75 4.50 -10.49
N LEU A 8 -5.84 5.83 -10.62
CA LEU A 8 -5.62 6.74 -9.49
C LEU A 8 -6.57 6.43 -8.33
N ARG A 9 -7.86 6.17 -8.61
CA ARG A 9 -8.84 5.83 -7.57
C ARG A 9 -8.47 4.59 -6.76
N TYR A 10 -7.81 3.63 -7.38
CA TYR A 10 -7.38 2.38 -6.73
C TYR A 10 -5.95 2.41 -6.22
N LEU A 11 -5.22 3.52 -6.37
CA LEU A 11 -3.80 3.59 -6.01
C LEU A 11 -3.56 3.32 -4.52
N GLY A 12 -4.36 3.91 -3.63
CA GLY A 12 -4.26 3.66 -2.18
C GLY A 12 -4.46 2.18 -1.80
N PRO A 13 -5.56 1.52 -2.23
CA PRO A 13 -5.76 0.09 -2.03
C PRO A 13 -4.63 -0.78 -2.62
N ILE A 14 -4.10 -0.43 -3.80
CA ILE A 14 -2.98 -1.15 -4.41
C ILE A 14 -1.73 -1.08 -3.52
N ILE A 15 -1.38 0.13 -3.03
CA ILE A 15 -0.24 0.32 -2.13
C ILE A 15 -0.42 -0.49 -0.83
N LEU A 16 -1.63 -0.49 -0.27
CA LEU A 16 -2.00 -1.29 0.91
C LEU A 16 -1.78 -2.79 0.66
N LEU A 17 -2.23 -3.31 -0.48
CA LEU A 17 -2.06 -4.72 -0.83
C LEU A 17 -0.59 -5.11 -1.01
N ILE A 18 0.25 -4.21 -1.54
CA ILE A 18 1.70 -4.42 -1.62
C ILE A 18 2.28 -4.52 -0.20
N GLY A 19 1.95 -3.58 0.69
CA GLY A 19 2.38 -3.64 2.09
C GLY A 19 1.96 -4.94 2.79
N ALA A 20 0.72 -5.38 2.59
CA ALA A 20 0.22 -6.65 3.13
C ALA A 20 0.99 -7.86 2.56
N ALA A 21 1.27 -7.88 1.26
CA ALA A 21 2.04 -8.95 0.63
C ALA A 21 3.47 -9.02 1.19
N LEU A 22 4.11 -7.88 1.44
CA LEU A 22 5.43 -7.85 2.08
C LEU A 22 5.40 -8.36 3.52
N LEU A 23 4.33 -8.11 4.28
CA LEU A 23 4.15 -8.72 5.61
C LEU A 23 4.01 -10.25 5.52
N VAL A 24 3.30 -10.77 4.51
CA VAL A 24 3.23 -12.22 4.27
C VAL A 24 4.62 -12.77 3.99
N VAL A 25 5.41 -12.11 3.13
CA VAL A 25 6.80 -12.50 2.86
C VAL A 25 7.63 -12.47 4.15
N TYR A 26 7.52 -11.41 4.95
CA TYR A 26 8.22 -11.28 6.23
C TYR A 26 7.88 -12.42 7.19
N TYR A 27 6.60 -12.81 7.28
CA TYR A 27 6.14 -13.88 8.17
C TYR A 27 6.82 -15.23 7.87
N PHE A 28 7.08 -15.54 6.60
CA PHE A 28 7.73 -16.78 6.20
C PHE A 28 9.27 -16.69 6.17
N GLN A 29 9.89 -15.57 6.55
CA GLN A 29 11.34 -15.48 6.65
C GLN A 29 11.88 -16.19 7.91
N ALA A 30 13.01 -16.89 7.75
CA ALA A 30 13.68 -17.56 8.86
C ALA A 30 14.37 -16.59 9.84
N THR A 31 14.70 -15.39 9.37
CA THR A 31 15.38 -14.35 10.15
C THR A 31 14.57 -13.06 10.13
N ALA A 32 14.48 -12.39 11.28
CA ALA A 32 13.82 -11.08 11.38
C ALA A 32 14.61 -10.02 10.60
N GLU A 33 13.96 -9.41 9.60
CA GLU A 33 14.52 -8.34 8.76
C GLU A 33 13.75 -7.03 8.98
N ASN A 34 14.30 -6.16 9.85
CA ASN A 34 13.61 -4.95 10.31
C ASN A 34 13.29 -3.97 9.19
N THR A 35 14.08 -3.95 8.11
CA THR A 35 13.84 -3.05 6.97
C THR A 35 12.55 -3.44 6.28
N LEU A 36 12.33 -4.72 5.98
CA LEU A 36 11.09 -5.22 5.36
C LEU A 36 9.90 -4.94 6.25
N LEU A 37 10.01 -5.12 7.58
CA LEU A 37 8.92 -4.82 8.50
C LEU A 37 8.56 -3.33 8.49
N ILE A 38 9.55 -2.45 8.56
CA ILE A 38 9.36 -0.98 8.52
C ILE A 38 8.77 -0.54 7.18
N VAL A 39 9.30 -1.04 6.07
CA VAL A 39 8.80 -0.72 4.72
C VAL A 39 7.35 -1.18 4.57
N SER A 40 7.03 -2.39 5.04
CA SER A 40 5.67 -2.91 5.01
C SER A 40 4.72 -2.03 5.83
N ALA A 41 5.10 -1.67 7.05
CA ALA A 41 4.31 -0.79 7.91
C ALA A 41 4.12 0.60 7.27
N ALA A 42 5.17 1.17 6.68
CA ALA A 42 5.10 2.46 5.99
C ALA A 42 4.15 2.39 4.79
N LEU A 43 4.20 1.34 3.98
CA LEU A 43 3.28 1.15 2.86
C LEU A 43 1.83 0.99 3.31
N MET A 44 1.58 0.28 4.41
CA MET A 44 0.23 0.16 4.97
C MET A 44 -0.34 1.53 5.34
N VAL A 45 0.43 2.36 6.04
CA VAL A 45 0.02 3.72 6.43
C VAL A 45 -0.17 4.62 5.20
N VAL A 46 0.80 4.63 4.28
CA VAL A 46 0.76 5.44 3.06
C VAL A 46 -0.41 5.03 2.16
N GLY A 47 -0.71 3.74 2.04
CA GLY A 47 -1.84 3.27 1.24
C GLY A 47 -3.19 3.73 1.79
N VAL A 48 -3.37 3.75 3.12
CA VAL A 48 -4.57 4.33 3.75
C VAL A 48 -4.66 5.83 3.47
N ILE A 49 -3.57 6.57 3.70
CA ILE A 49 -3.54 8.02 3.46
C ILE A 49 -3.86 8.32 1.99
N ALA A 50 -3.22 7.62 1.07
CA ALA A 50 -3.45 7.77 -0.36
C ALA A 50 -4.90 7.45 -0.75
N HIS A 51 -5.50 6.40 -0.18
CA HIS A 51 -6.89 6.06 -0.44
C HIS A 51 -7.84 7.19 -0.02
N VAL A 52 -7.66 7.73 1.19
CA VAL A 52 -8.50 8.82 1.73
C VAL A 52 -8.30 10.11 0.93
N VAL A 53 -7.04 10.50 0.72
CA VAL A 53 -6.68 11.76 0.04
C VAL A 53 -7.14 11.73 -1.41
N ILE A 54 -6.82 10.68 -2.17
CA ILE A 54 -7.16 10.61 -3.60
C ILE A 54 -8.67 10.57 -3.80
N ASN A 55 -9.41 9.79 -2.99
CA ASN A 55 -10.87 9.75 -3.14
C ASN A 55 -11.51 11.09 -2.83
N LYS A 56 -11.01 11.83 -1.82
CA LYS A 56 -11.48 13.19 -1.50
C LYS A 56 -11.30 14.19 -2.64
N PHE A 57 -10.25 14.04 -3.45
CA PHE A 57 -9.98 14.93 -4.59
C PHE A 57 -10.61 14.46 -5.92
N MET A 58 -11.08 13.22 -5.96
CA MET A 58 -11.63 12.59 -7.16
C MET A 58 -13.16 12.57 -7.18
N GLU A 59 -13.81 12.72 -6.03
CA GLU A 59 -15.22 13.14 -5.91
C GLU A 59 -15.43 14.54 -6.52
#